data_AF-A0A519UFF5-F1
#
_entry.id   AF-A0A519UFF5-F1
#
_cell.length_a   1.000
_cell.length_b   1.000
_cell.length_c   1.000
_cell.angle_alpha   90.00
_cell.angle_beta   90.00
_cell.angle_gamma   90.00
#
_symmetry.space_group_name_H-M   'P 1'
#
loop_
_entity.id
_entity.type
_entity.pdbx_description
1 polymer ?
#
loop_
_entity_poly.entity_id
_entity_poly.type
_entity_poly.pdbx_seq_one_letter_code
_entity_poly.pdbx_strand_id
1 'polypeptide(L)'
;MPNIWFIAICAMLFGAALGYFIDLGIKIGKIRNFKIGIAIAIFCGLLAFYNQWVLFDALMYSAKGFTFNLTGTDIKILLRDFFFLFTHPGILFQEIQNLNAIGTFRIESSGNVSGLVLWVIWFGELVVILLSVIFTVGNGYLVTPFSEQNDAWMERRKVMNRINFVED
;
A
#
# COMPACT_ATOMS: atom_id res chain seq x y z
N MET A 1 14.92 -17.14 2.53
CA MET A 1 13.79 -16.48 1.82
C MET A 1 12.66 -16.27 2.82
N PRO A 2 11.87 -15.19 2.72
CA PRO A 2 10.95 -14.79 3.79
C PRO A 2 9.78 -15.77 3.96
N ASN A 3 9.39 -16.02 5.21
CA ASN A 3 8.22 -16.84 5.57
C ASN A 3 6.91 -16.13 5.11
N ILE A 4 5.87 -16.89 4.78
CA ILE A 4 4.57 -16.34 4.34
C ILE A 4 3.95 -15.38 5.38
N TRP A 5 4.17 -15.66 6.67
CA TRP A 5 3.76 -14.76 7.76
C TRP A 5 4.45 -13.41 7.71
N PHE A 6 5.74 -13.40 7.34
CA PHE A 6 6.52 -12.17 7.20
C PHE A 6 5.99 -11.32 6.03
N ILE A 7 5.64 -11.95 4.93
CA ILE A 7 5.06 -11.29 3.75
C ILE A 7 3.73 -10.61 4.12
N ALA A 8 2.84 -11.30 4.84
CA ALA A 8 1.57 -10.73 5.28
C ALA A 8 1.74 -9.52 6.22
N ILE A 9 2.69 -9.58 7.15
CA ILE A 9 3.02 -8.46 8.04
C ILE A 9 3.58 -7.29 7.25
N CYS A 10 4.49 -7.54 6.30
CA CYS A 10 5.02 -6.49 5.43
C CYS A 10 3.93 -5.83 4.59
N ALA A 11 3.01 -6.61 4.01
CA ALA A 11 1.87 -6.10 3.25
C ALA A 11 0.96 -5.21 4.11
N MET A 12 0.68 -5.63 5.35
CA MET A 12 -0.12 -4.85 6.30
C MET A 12 0.57 -3.53 6.67
N LEU A 13 1.86 -3.57 7.03
CA LEU A 13 2.63 -2.37 7.37
C LEU A 13 2.75 -1.42 6.19
N PHE A 14 2.95 -1.95 4.98
CA PHE A 14 2.99 -1.16 3.76
C PHE A 14 1.65 -0.48 3.49
N GLY A 15 0.53 -1.21 3.57
CA GLY A 15 -0.80 -0.65 3.41
C GLY A 15 -1.15 0.38 4.49
N ALA A 16 -0.79 0.14 5.74
CA ALA A 16 -1.00 1.08 6.82
C ALA A 16 -0.19 2.38 6.64
N ALA A 17 1.10 2.26 6.28
CA ALA A 17 1.96 3.41 5.99
C ALA A 17 1.42 4.23 4.80
N LEU A 18 1.03 3.56 3.72
CA LEU A 18 0.41 4.21 2.56
C LEU A 18 -0.88 4.94 2.96
N GLY A 19 -1.74 4.28 3.74
CA GLY A 19 -2.98 4.87 4.26
C GLY A 19 -2.71 6.14 5.09
N TYR A 20 -1.66 6.14 5.91
CA TYR A 20 -1.26 7.33 6.67
C TYR A 20 -0.86 8.50 5.75
N PHE A 21 -0.07 8.25 4.70
CA PHE A 21 0.28 9.30 3.73
C PHE A 21 -0.92 9.81 2.93
N ILE A 22 -1.86 8.93 2.58
CA ILE A 22 -3.12 9.33 1.94
C ILE A 22 -3.94 10.21 2.89
N ASP A 23 -4.01 9.85 4.17
CA ASP A 23 -4.73 10.63 5.18
C ASP A 23 -4.12 12.03 5.40
N LEU A 24 -2.78 12.14 5.36
CA LEU A 24 -2.11 13.45 5.31
C LEU A 24 -2.47 14.24 4.05
N GLY A 25 -2.55 13.58 2.90
CA GLY A 25 -3.02 14.20 1.66
C GLY A 25 -4.46 14.70 1.76
N ILE A 26 -5.34 13.93 2.40
CA ILE A 26 -6.73 14.30 2.69
C ILE A 26 -6.80 15.52 3.61
N LYS A 27 -5.96 15.56 4.65
CA LYS A 27 -5.84 16.70 5.57
C LYS A 27 -5.47 17.98 4.82
N ILE A 28 -4.44 17.90 3.96
CA ILE A 28 -3.94 19.04 3.18
C ILE A 28 -4.95 19.46 2.11
N GLY A 29 -5.55 18.50 1.42
CA GLY A 29 -6.55 18.72 0.37
C GLY A 29 -7.94 19.10 0.89
N LYS A 30 -8.15 19.10 2.22
CA LYS A 30 -9.43 19.40 2.88
C LYS A 30 -10.59 18.56 2.31
N ILE A 31 -10.34 17.29 2.03
CA ILE A 31 -11.34 16.38 1.44
C ILE A 31 -12.32 15.95 2.53
N ARG A 32 -13.60 16.31 2.36
CA ARG A 32 -14.67 16.10 3.35
C ARG A 32 -15.66 14.99 2.99
N ASN A 33 -15.66 14.57 1.73
CA ASN A 33 -16.58 13.53 1.28
C ASN A 33 -15.95 12.16 1.55
N PHE A 34 -16.53 11.43 2.51
CA PHE A 34 -16.06 10.09 2.88
C PHE A 34 -15.97 9.15 1.68
N LYS A 35 -16.95 9.16 0.78
CA LYS A 35 -16.96 8.29 -0.41
C LYS A 35 -15.80 8.62 -1.35
N ILE A 36 -15.52 9.91 -1.56
CA ILE A 36 -14.41 10.35 -2.42
C ILE A 36 -13.06 10.02 -1.76
N GLY A 37 -12.92 10.25 -0.46
CA GLY A 37 -11.70 9.92 0.28
C GLY A 37 -11.38 8.42 0.24
N ILE A 38 -12.39 7.56 0.44
CA ILE A 38 -12.22 6.11 0.31
C ILE A 38 -11.94 5.70 -1.13
N ALA A 39 -12.57 6.32 -2.13
CA ALA A 39 -12.27 6.03 -3.53
C ALA A 39 -10.81 6.36 -3.90
N ILE A 40 -10.28 7.49 -3.41
CA ILE A 40 -8.86 7.84 -3.55
C ILE A 40 -7.98 6.81 -2.86
N ALA A 41 -8.36 6.39 -1.65
CA ALA A 41 -7.61 5.39 -0.89
C ALA A 41 -7.53 4.05 -1.63
N ILE A 42 -8.65 3.56 -2.20
CA ILE A 42 -8.69 2.35 -3.01
C ILE A 42 -7.83 2.51 -4.27
N PHE A 43 -7.95 3.63 -4.98
CA PHE A 43 -7.14 3.89 -6.17
C PHE A 43 -5.63 3.87 -5.86
N CYS A 44 -5.21 4.56 -4.79
CA CYS A 44 -3.83 4.56 -4.34
C CYS A 44 -3.37 3.17 -3.89
N GLY A 45 -4.22 2.40 -3.22
CA GLY A 45 -3.92 1.02 -2.81
C GLY A 45 -3.71 0.09 -4.00
N LEU A 46 -4.57 0.18 -5.03
CA LEU A 46 -4.40 -0.56 -6.29
C LEU A 46 -3.13 -0.15 -7.02
N LEU A 47 -2.85 1.15 -7.08
CA LEU A 47 -1.62 1.66 -7.69
C LEU A 47 -0.38 1.18 -6.93
N ALA A 48 -0.42 1.13 -5.61
CA ALA A 48 0.68 0.63 -4.79
C ALA A 48 0.91 -0.87 -5.00
N PHE A 49 -0.15 -1.67 -5.10
CA PHE A 49 -0.04 -3.09 -5.44
C PHE A 49 0.56 -3.30 -6.84
N TYR A 50 0.15 -2.49 -7.82
CA TYR A 50 0.77 -2.52 -9.14
C TYR A 50 2.26 -2.17 -9.11
N ASN A 51 2.64 -1.09 -8.40
CA ASN A 51 4.05 -0.71 -8.24
C ASN A 51 4.86 -1.77 -7.50
N GLN A 52 4.26 -2.50 -6.56
CA GLN A 52 4.88 -3.65 -5.90
C GLN A 52 5.26 -4.72 -6.93
N TRP A 53 4.36 -5.07 -7.86
CA TRP A 53 4.69 -6.04 -8.93
C TRP A 53 5.78 -5.54 -9.86
N VAL A 54 5.73 -4.26 -10.28
CA VAL A 54 6.78 -3.65 -11.11
C VAL A 54 8.15 -3.73 -10.42
N LEU A 55 8.20 -3.34 -9.15
CA LEU A 55 9.46 -3.38 -8.38
C LEU A 55 9.95 -4.81 -8.18
N PHE A 56 9.03 -5.73 -7.87
CA PHE A 56 9.35 -7.14 -7.68
C PHE A 56 9.97 -7.74 -8.94
N ASP A 57 9.37 -7.52 -10.10
CA ASP A 57 9.87 -8.03 -11.37
C ASP A 57 11.24 -7.43 -11.74
N ALA A 58 11.36 -6.10 -11.68
CA ALA A 58 12.61 -5.39 -11.95
C ALA A 58 13.77 -5.88 -11.06
N LEU A 59 13.49 -6.20 -9.79
CA LEU A 59 14.47 -6.76 -8.87
C LEU A 59 14.77 -8.24 -9.12
N MET A 60 13.78 -9.02 -9.54
CA MET A 60 13.93 -10.45 -9.83
C MET A 60 14.87 -10.69 -11.02
N TYR A 61 14.75 -9.85 -12.06
CA TYR A 61 15.62 -9.90 -13.25
C TYR A 61 16.89 -9.05 -13.14
N SER A 62 17.06 -8.31 -12.04
CA SER A 62 18.29 -7.56 -11.79
C SER A 62 19.47 -8.51 -11.55
N ALA A 63 20.60 -8.26 -12.21
CA ALA A 63 21.82 -9.06 -12.07
C ALA A 63 22.35 -9.17 -10.62
N LYS A 64 22.02 -8.19 -9.77
CA LYS A 64 22.42 -8.16 -8.36
C LYS A 64 21.29 -8.54 -7.38
N GLY A 65 20.07 -8.75 -7.88
CA GLY A 65 18.90 -9.11 -7.09
C GLY A 65 18.60 -8.14 -5.94
N PHE A 66 17.98 -8.66 -4.88
CA PHE A 66 17.76 -7.95 -3.62
C PHE A 66 19.07 -7.78 -2.82
N THR A 67 19.91 -6.83 -3.22
CA THR A 67 21.11 -6.45 -2.46
C THR A 67 21.15 -4.94 -2.21
N PHE A 68 21.76 -4.56 -1.08
CA PHE A 68 22.03 -3.17 -0.75
C PHE A 68 23.38 -2.67 -1.28
N ASN A 69 24.20 -3.56 -1.89
CA ASN A 69 25.49 -3.20 -2.47
C ASN A 69 25.36 -2.81 -3.96
N LEU A 70 24.61 -1.73 -4.20
CA LEU A 70 24.33 -1.20 -5.54
C LEU A 70 25.27 -0.02 -5.84
N THR A 71 25.86 -0.05 -7.03
CA THR A 71 26.61 1.11 -7.55
C THR A 71 25.65 2.11 -8.20
N GLY A 72 26.10 3.35 -8.44
CA GLY A 72 25.28 4.37 -9.11
C GLY A 72 24.81 3.96 -10.52
N THR A 73 25.56 3.09 -11.21
CA THR A 73 25.15 2.54 -12.51
C THR A 73 24.03 1.51 -12.36
N ASP A 74 24.12 0.64 -11.34
CA ASP A 74 23.11 -0.39 -11.06
C ASP A 74 21.75 0.25 -10.74
N ILE A 75 21.74 1.33 -9.95
CA ILE A 75 20.53 2.08 -9.62
C ILE A 75 19.89 2.68 -10.88
N LYS A 76 20.69 3.23 -11.80
CA LYS A 76 20.17 3.80 -13.06
C LYS A 76 19.53 2.74 -13.95
N ILE A 77 20.13 1.55 -14.03
CA ILE A 77 19.57 0.42 -14.77
C ILE A 77 18.26 -0.01 -14.13
N LEU A 78 18.25 -0.24 -12.80
CA LEU A 78 17.04 -0.64 -12.08
C LEU A 78 15.90 0.37 -12.25
N LEU A 79 16.18 1.67 -12.15
CA LEU A 79 15.17 2.71 -12.36
C LEU A 79 14.65 2.70 -13.80
N ARG A 80 15.52 2.56 -14.80
CA ARG A 80 15.09 2.47 -16.20
C ARG A 80 14.18 1.28 -16.43
N ASP A 81 14.55 0.12 -15.91
CA ASP A 81 13.80 -1.12 -16.07
C ASP A 81 12.46 -1.03 -15.32
N PHE A 82 12.46 -0.45 -14.11
CA PHE A 82 11.24 -0.12 -13.36
C PHE A 82 10.29 0.79 -14.17
N PHE A 83 10.79 1.89 -14.73
CA PHE A 83 9.97 2.80 -15.54
C PHE A 83 9.46 2.14 -16.83
N PHE A 84 10.27 1.30 -17.46
CA PHE A 84 9.88 0.54 -18.64
C PHE A 84 8.70 -0.39 -18.31
N LEU A 85 8.82 -1.19 -17.26
CA LEU A 85 7.76 -2.11 -16.82
C LEU A 85 6.50 -1.37 -16.34
N PHE A 86 6.67 -0.28 -15.60
CA PHE A 86 5.55 0.55 -15.13
C PHE A 86 4.70 1.08 -16.30
N THR A 87 5.35 1.48 -17.40
CA THR A 87 4.68 2.06 -18.58
C THR A 87 4.15 1.01 -19.57
N HIS A 88 4.56 -0.26 -19.44
CA HIS A 88 4.16 -1.35 -20.33
C HIS A 88 3.46 -2.48 -19.53
N PRO A 89 2.22 -2.25 -19.04
CA PRO A 89 1.51 -3.21 -18.18
C PRO A 89 1.28 -4.58 -18.84
N GLY A 90 1.18 -4.64 -20.17
CA GLY A 90 1.04 -5.91 -20.89
C GLY A 90 2.28 -6.79 -20.79
N ILE A 91 3.47 -6.20 -20.82
CA ILE A 91 4.75 -6.91 -20.66
C ILE A 91 4.87 -7.40 -19.22
N LEU A 92 4.63 -6.51 -18.25
CA LEU A 92 4.65 -6.86 -16.83
C LEU A 92 3.73 -8.05 -16.53
N PHE A 93 2.50 -8.04 -17.04
CA PHE A 93 1.56 -9.12 -16.78
C PHE A 93 2.07 -10.46 -17.34
N GLN A 94 2.68 -10.44 -18.53
CA GLN A 94 3.29 -11.63 -19.13
C GLN A 94 4.48 -12.13 -18.29
N GLU A 95 5.32 -11.24 -17.77
CA GLU A 95 6.44 -11.62 -16.91
C GLU A 95 5.97 -12.18 -15.56
N ILE A 96 4.95 -11.58 -14.95
CA ILE A 96 4.31 -12.12 -13.74
C ILE A 96 3.74 -13.52 -13.99
N GLN A 97 3.14 -13.78 -15.16
CA GLN A 97 2.69 -15.13 -15.54
C GLN A 97 3.87 -16.10 -15.68
N ASN A 98 4.97 -15.68 -16.30
CA ASN A 98 6.18 -16.50 -16.44
C ASN A 98 6.80 -16.82 -15.07
N LEU A 99 6.91 -15.82 -14.19
CA LEU A 99 7.36 -15.99 -12.81
C LEU A 99 6.46 -16.94 -12.03
N ASN A 100 5.15 -16.86 -12.26
CA ASN A 100 4.19 -17.75 -11.64
C ASN A 100 4.36 -19.21 -12.08
N ALA A 101 4.69 -19.45 -13.36
CA ALA A 101 4.95 -20.79 -13.86
C ALA A 101 6.22 -21.43 -13.27
N ILE A 102 7.26 -20.64 -13.05
CA ILE A 102 8.55 -21.09 -12.47
C ILE A 102 8.44 -21.26 -10.94
N GLY A 103 7.63 -20.42 -10.31
CA GLY A 103 7.45 -20.35 -8.87
C GLY A 103 8.52 -19.49 -8.19
N THR A 104 8.07 -18.61 -7.30
CA THR A 104 8.90 -17.53 -6.73
C THR A 104 9.17 -17.69 -5.24
N PHE A 105 8.29 -18.35 -4.50
CA PHE A 105 8.41 -18.52 -3.05
C PHE A 105 8.60 -19.98 -2.66
N ARG A 106 9.14 -20.25 -1.47
CA ARG A 106 9.17 -21.59 -0.87
C ARG A 106 8.50 -21.52 0.50
N ILE A 107 7.61 -22.46 0.78
CA ILE A 107 7.11 -22.70 2.14
C ILE A 107 8.07 -23.73 2.75
N GLU A 108 8.44 -23.55 4.02
CA GLU A 108 9.58 -24.20 4.71
C GLU A 108 9.90 -25.65 4.29
N SER A 109 8.88 -26.51 4.12
CA SER A 109 9.02 -27.92 3.74
C SER A 109 8.59 -28.29 2.31
N SER A 110 8.15 -27.34 1.49
CA SER A 110 7.71 -27.58 0.10
C SER A 110 8.71 -27.05 -0.93
N GLY A 111 8.57 -27.55 -2.17
CA GLY A 111 9.22 -26.95 -3.33
C GLY A 111 8.72 -25.53 -3.62
N ASN A 112 9.15 -24.96 -4.75
CA ASN A 112 8.71 -23.64 -5.17
C ASN A 112 7.18 -23.59 -5.33
N VAL A 113 6.57 -22.54 -4.78
CA VAL A 113 5.15 -22.25 -4.88
C VAL A 113 4.91 -21.58 -6.24
N SER A 114 4.15 -22.27 -7.08
CA SER A 114 3.80 -21.85 -8.44
C SER A 114 2.30 -22.05 -8.69
N GLY A 115 1.82 -21.53 -9.82
CA GLY A 115 0.46 -21.73 -10.27
C GLY A 115 -0.59 -21.03 -9.40
N LEU A 116 -1.70 -21.74 -9.14
CA LEU A 116 -2.87 -21.20 -8.45
C LEU A 116 -2.58 -20.76 -7.01
N VAL A 117 -1.70 -21.49 -6.30
CA VAL A 117 -1.35 -21.15 -4.92
C VAL A 117 -0.68 -19.78 -4.85
N LEU A 118 0.20 -19.47 -5.80
CA LEU A 118 0.86 -18.16 -5.86
C LEU A 118 -0.11 -17.02 -6.16
N TRP A 119 -1.08 -17.26 -7.05
CA TRP A 119 -2.15 -16.30 -7.32
C TRP A 119 -2.97 -16.00 -6.06
N VAL A 120 -3.27 -17.01 -5.25
CA VAL A 120 -3.99 -16.82 -3.98
C VAL A 120 -3.17 -15.99 -3.00
N ILE A 121 -1.85 -16.18 -2.94
CA ILE A 121 -0.97 -15.38 -2.07
C ILE A 121 -0.97 -13.92 -2.49
N TRP A 122 -0.74 -13.63 -3.77
CA TRP A 122 -0.78 -12.26 -4.29
C TRP A 122 -2.15 -11.60 -4.14
N PHE A 123 -3.23 -12.36 -4.33
CA PHE A 123 -4.58 -11.87 -4.06
C PHE A 123 -4.78 -11.58 -2.56
N GLY A 124 -4.27 -12.43 -1.68
CA GLY A 124 -4.27 -12.21 -0.24
C GLY A 124 -3.51 -10.94 0.14
N GLU A 125 -2.33 -10.71 -0.43
CA GLU A 125 -1.56 -9.47 -0.25
C GLU A 125 -2.36 -8.24 -0.69
N LEU A 126 -2.99 -8.29 -1.87
CA LEU A 126 -3.84 -7.21 -2.37
C LEU A 126 -4.96 -6.89 -1.38
N VAL A 127 -5.66 -7.92 -0.87
CA VAL A 127 -6.73 -7.75 0.12
C VAL A 127 -6.19 -7.12 1.41
N VAL A 128 -5.06 -7.61 1.93
CA VAL A 128 -4.44 -7.07 3.15
C VAL A 128 -4.04 -5.61 2.97
N ILE A 129 -3.43 -5.25 1.84
CA ILE A 129 -3.05 -3.87 1.52
C ILE A 129 -4.30 -2.97 1.46
N LEU A 130 -5.31 -3.37 0.69
CA LEU A 130 -6.53 -2.58 0.53
C LEU A 130 -7.29 -2.41 1.85
N LEU A 131 -7.46 -3.47 2.63
CA LEU A 131 -8.12 -3.39 3.94
C LEU A 131 -7.34 -2.48 4.89
N SER A 132 -6.01 -2.58 4.91
CA SER A 132 -5.17 -1.73 5.76
C SER A 132 -5.28 -0.25 5.36
N VAL A 133 -5.22 0.05 4.06
CA VAL A 133 -5.35 1.43 3.55
C VAL A 133 -6.73 2.01 3.87
N ILE A 134 -7.80 1.25 3.60
CA ILE A 134 -9.19 1.67 3.87
C ILE A 134 -9.39 1.88 5.36
N PHE A 135 -8.88 0.99 6.20
CA PHE A 135 -9.02 1.10 7.66
C PHE A 135 -8.28 2.33 8.19
N THR A 136 -7.04 2.57 7.76
CA THR A 136 -6.27 3.74 8.20
C THR A 136 -6.94 5.05 7.77
N VAL A 137 -7.34 5.17 6.50
CA VAL A 137 -7.95 6.39 5.96
C VAL A 137 -9.37 6.60 6.51
N GLY A 138 -10.15 5.54 6.66
CA GLY A 138 -11.52 5.58 7.17
C GLY A 138 -11.61 5.98 8.65
N ASN A 139 -10.54 5.76 9.42
CA ASN A 139 -10.44 6.19 10.83
C ASN A 139 -9.62 7.48 11.01
N GLY A 140 -9.14 8.09 9.92
CA GLY A 140 -8.30 9.29 9.92
C GLY A 140 -9.10 10.59 9.84
N TYR A 141 -8.60 11.56 9.06
CA TYR A 141 -9.21 12.88 8.92
C TYR A 141 -10.59 12.87 8.27
N LEU A 142 -10.94 11.83 7.48
CA LEU A 142 -12.25 11.73 6.83
C LEU A 142 -13.45 11.69 7.79
N VAL A 143 -13.25 11.26 9.04
CA VAL A 143 -14.30 11.24 10.08
C VAL A 143 -14.28 12.47 10.98
N THR A 144 -13.30 13.36 10.81
CA THR A 144 -13.20 14.60 11.56
C THR A 144 -13.83 15.76 10.78
N PRO A 145 -14.74 16.55 11.39
CA PRO A 145 -15.33 17.68 10.69
C PRO A 145 -14.31 18.83 10.57
N PHE A 146 -14.33 19.52 9.43
CA PHE A 146 -13.49 20.71 9.18
C PHE A 146 -14.32 21.99 9.37
N SER A 147 -13.80 22.95 10.14
CA SER A 147 -14.41 24.28 10.32
C SER A 147 -13.81 25.26 9.33
N GLU A 148 -14.62 25.76 8.40
CA GLU A 148 -14.19 26.79 7.42
C GLU A 148 -13.95 28.15 8.07
N GLN A 149 -14.66 28.47 9.16
CA GLN A 149 -14.51 29.75 9.85
C GLN A 149 -13.17 29.88 10.58
N ASN A 150 -12.69 28.77 11.16
CA ASN A 150 -11.44 28.73 11.91
C ASN A 150 -10.29 28.13 11.09
N ASP A 151 -10.54 27.79 9.82
CA ASP A 151 -9.67 27.04 8.91
C ASP A 151 -8.96 25.84 9.56
N ALA A 152 -9.69 25.10 10.41
CA ALA A 152 -9.11 24.08 11.27
C ALA A 152 -9.96 22.80 11.32
N TRP A 153 -9.27 21.66 11.43
CA TRP A 153 -9.90 20.38 11.74
C TRP A 153 -10.34 20.37 13.20
N MET A 154 -11.57 19.97 13.45
CA MET A 154 -12.17 20.05 14.79
C MET A 154 -11.66 18.93 15.68
N GLU A 155 -11.27 19.29 16.91
CA GLU A 155 -10.93 18.32 17.93
C GLU A 155 -12.20 17.73 18.56
N ARG A 156 -12.16 16.42 18.84
CA ARG A 156 -13.26 15.75 19.54
C ARG A 156 -13.36 16.29 20.96
N ARG A 157 -14.45 17.00 21.27
CA ARG A 157 -14.73 17.46 22.64
C ARG A 157 -14.92 16.26 23.57
N LYS A 158 -14.30 16.31 24.75
CA LYS A 158 -14.61 15.37 25.84
C LYS A 158 -16.05 15.60 26.27
N VAL A 159 -16.85 14.54 26.32
CA VAL A 159 -18.23 14.63 26.81
C VAL A 159 -18.16 14.96 28.30
N MET A 160 -18.60 16.15 28.69
CA MET A 160 -18.74 16.48 30.10
C MET A 160 -20.04 15.85 30.60
N ASN A 161 -19.94 14.89 31.53
CA ASN A 161 -21.10 14.24 32.13
C ASN A 161 -21.92 15.16 33.06
N ARG A 162 -21.47 16.40 33.29
CA ARG A 162 -22.21 17.41 34.04
C ARG A 162 -22.16 18.73 33.27
N ILE A 163 -23.33 19.32 33.08
CA ILE A 163 -23.46 20.70 32.62
C ILE A 163 -23.08 21.57 33.81
N ASN A 164 -22.06 22.42 33.67
CA ASN A 164 -21.71 23.36 34.74
C ASN A 164 -22.85 24.38 34.86
N PHE A 165 -23.35 24.56 36.09
CA PHE A 165 -24.31 25.60 36.40
C PHE A 165 -23.64 26.96 36.24
N VAL A 166 -24.25 27.86 35.48
CA VAL A 166 -23.79 29.25 35.33
C VAL A 166 -24.70 30.08 36.22
N GLU A 167 -24.13 30.75 37.22
CA GLU A 167 -24.85 31.77 38.00
C GLU A 167 -24.82 33.09 37.21
N ASP A 168 -25.98 33.74 37.11
CA ASP A 168 -26.22 35.00 36.38
C ASP A 168 -25.45 36.19 36.98
#